data_AF-A0A0G2FEC6-F1
#
_entry.id   AF-A0A0G2FEC6-F1
#
_cell.length_a   1.000
_cell.length_b   1.000
_cell.length_c   1.000
_cell.angle_alpha   90.00
_cell.angle_beta   90.00
_cell.angle_gamma   90.00
#
_symmetry.space_group_name_H-M   'P 1'
#
loop_
_entity.id
_entity.type
_entity.pdbx_description
1 polymer ?
#
loop_
_entity_poly.entity_id
_entity_poly.type
_entity_poly.pdbx_seq_one_letter_code
_entity_poly.pdbx_strand_id
1 'polypeptide(L)'
;MATPSPSKKPKLDDESDTDQTPANSDPIQIDRNGDLTLIVGPSGVKMQVDANALRRSSKVFDRMLFGSPLGSDRTADWTVELPEDDPEALRLLFHAAHANFADIPRNMKFSQLYDITVTAEKYNMTGSVRPWAATWTLGQDLPAFKPADPDGTSYEDLQRLSILYSLDTLEQFGYFLAILVAKTKVNSNDKPLFKADYGVGGESTDSDFREWSELPLLPDSVSGEPF
;
A
#
# COMPACT_ATOMS: atom_id res chain seq x y z
N MET A 1 -57.25 -18.20 54.87
CA MET A 1 -57.67 -16.82 54.56
C MET A 1 -56.60 -15.86 55.08
N ALA A 2 -55.81 -15.28 54.18
CA ALA A 2 -55.14 -13.98 54.31
C ALA A 2 -54.59 -13.64 52.90
N THR A 3 -54.81 -12.41 52.47
CA THR A 3 -54.68 -11.85 51.12
C THR A 3 -53.23 -11.65 50.64
N PRO A 4 -52.95 -11.64 49.32
CA PRO A 4 -51.68 -11.18 48.74
C PRO A 4 -51.77 -9.70 48.27
N SER A 5 -50.63 -8.99 48.28
CA SER A 5 -50.39 -7.70 47.61
C SER A 5 -48.88 -7.48 47.41
N PRO A 6 -48.40 -6.61 46.49
CA PRO A 6 -47.77 -7.09 45.25
C PRO A 6 -46.39 -6.49 44.89
N SER A 7 -45.79 -7.10 43.86
CA SER A 7 -44.89 -6.53 42.82
C SER A 7 -43.52 -5.94 43.18
N LYS A 8 -42.48 -6.48 42.53
CA LYS A 8 -41.55 -5.70 41.67
C LYS A 8 -40.85 -6.63 40.67
N LYS A 9 -41.02 -6.35 39.37
CA LYS A 9 -40.25 -6.96 38.27
C LYS A 9 -38.78 -6.49 38.34
N PRO A 10 -37.78 -7.32 38.01
CA PRO A 10 -36.41 -6.84 37.86
C PRO A 10 -36.25 -6.07 36.54
N LYS A 11 -35.41 -5.04 36.62
CA LYS A 11 -35.01 -4.12 35.54
C LYS A 11 -33.87 -4.79 34.76
N LEU A 12 -33.90 -4.62 33.44
CA LEU A 12 -32.88 -5.07 32.49
C LEU A 12 -31.64 -4.17 32.68
N ASP A 13 -30.48 -4.78 32.94
CA ASP A 13 -29.21 -4.07 33.06
C ASP A 13 -28.57 -3.94 31.68
N ASP A 14 -28.22 -2.71 31.31
CA ASP A 14 -27.42 -2.33 30.15
C ASP A 14 -26.02 -2.97 30.25
N GLU A 15 -25.72 -3.94 29.40
CA GLU A 15 -24.33 -4.31 29.10
C GLU A 15 -23.77 -3.28 28.11
N SER A 16 -23.03 -2.33 28.65
CA SER A 16 -22.11 -1.49 27.89
C SER A 16 -21.01 -2.37 27.30
N ASP A 17 -21.07 -2.57 25.99
CA ASP A 17 -20.01 -3.12 25.16
C ASP A 17 -18.79 -2.18 25.28
N THR A 18 -17.85 -2.56 26.14
CA THR A 18 -16.56 -1.89 26.21
C THR A 18 -15.72 -2.43 25.06
N ASP A 19 -15.67 -1.65 23.98
CA ASP A 19 -14.71 -1.77 22.89
C ASP A 19 -13.29 -1.71 23.47
N GLN A 20 -12.75 -2.90 23.75
CA GLN A 20 -11.36 -3.06 24.14
C GLN A 20 -10.50 -2.94 22.88
N THR A 21 -10.01 -1.72 22.65
CA THR A 21 -8.82 -1.49 21.84
C THR A 21 -7.71 -2.44 22.29
N PRO A 22 -7.17 -3.34 21.44
CA PRO A 22 -6.17 -4.27 21.91
C PRO A 22 -4.88 -3.53 22.25
N ALA A 23 -4.41 -3.83 23.47
CA ALA A 23 -3.29 -3.25 24.15
C ALA A 23 -1.94 -3.65 23.52
N ASN A 24 -1.06 -2.65 23.39
CA ASN A 24 0.38 -2.72 23.67
C ASN A 24 1.12 -4.02 23.28
N SER A 25 1.18 -4.34 21.99
CA SER A 25 2.10 -5.36 21.46
C SER A 25 3.54 -4.84 21.41
N ASP A 26 4.51 -5.70 21.70
CA ASP A 26 5.92 -5.40 21.51
C ASP A 26 6.21 -4.98 20.06
N PRO A 27 7.08 -3.98 19.82
CA PRO A 27 7.38 -3.51 18.47
C PRO A 27 8.07 -4.59 17.64
N ILE A 28 7.70 -4.65 16.36
CA ILE A 28 8.39 -5.47 15.36
C ILE A 28 9.85 -4.99 15.29
N GLN A 29 10.77 -5.89 15.60
CA GLN A 29 12.21 -5.60 15.63
C GLN A 29 12.80 -5.69 14.23
N ILE A 30 12.95 -4.56 13.55
CA ILE A 30 13.70 -4.48 12.29
C ILE A 30 15.20 -4.32 12.60
N ASP A 31 15.54 -3.48 13.57
CA ASP A 31 16.87 -3.36 14.15
C ASP A 31 16.81 -3.51 15.67
N ARG A 32 17.58 -4.46 16.22
CA ARG A 32 17.66 -4.72 17.67
C ARG A 32 18.26 -3.56 18.46
N ASN A 33 19.06 -2.72 17.81
CA ASN A 33 19.67 -1.53 18.39
C ASN A 33 19.01 -0.25 17.85
N GLY A 34 17.81 -0.37 17.27
CA GLY A 34 17.10 0.75 16.66
C GLY A 34 16.84 1.89 17.64
N ASP A 35 17.07 3.12 17.17
CA ASP A 35 16.93 4.37 17.92
C ASP A 35 15.61 5.11 17.60
N LEU A 36 14.77 4.54 16.74
CA LEU A 36 13.49 5.11 16.31
C LEU A 36 12.38 4.05 16.34
N THR A 37 11.21 4.42 16.86
CA THR A 37 9.98 3.65 16.73
C THR A 37 9.02 4.32 15.75
N LEU A 38 8.58 3.59 14.73
CA LEU A 38 7.54 4.02 13.80
C LEU A 38 6.22 3.34 14.14
N ILE A 39 5.14 4.13 14.23
CA ILE A 39 3.77 3.65 14.45
C ILE A 39 3.04 3.75 13.12
N VAL A 40 2.78 2.64 12.46
CA VAL A 40 2.35 2.58 11.06
C VAL A 40 0.92 2.06 10.93
N GLY A 41 0.15 2.73 10.08
CA GLY A 41 -1.21 2.35 9.72
C GLY A 41 -2.24 2.65 10.81
N PRO A 42 -3.54 2.48 10.48
CA PRO A 42 -4.64 2.82 11.39
C PRO A 42 -4.68 1.93 12.64
N SER A 43 -4.10 0.73 12.57
CA SER A 43 -3.98 -0.19 13.71
C SER A 43 -2.77 0.09 14.59
N GLY A 44 -1.93 1.07 14.25
CA GLY A 44 -0.79 1.50 15.07
C GLY A 44 0.31 0.43 15.21
N VAL A 45 0.68 -0.23 14.11
CA VAL A 45 1.73 -1.25 14.10
C VAL A 45 3.08 -0.61 14.44
N LYS A 46 3.67 -1.01 15.57
CA LYS A 46 4.95 -0.47 16.03
C LYS A 46 6.13 -1.22 15.40
N MET A 47 7.10 -0.50 14.86
CA MET A 47 8.33 -1.05 14.30
C MET A 47 9.55 -0.30 14.84
N GLN A 48 10.54 -1.04 15.36
CA GLN A 48 11.80 -0.48 15.84
C GLN A 48 12.89 -0.58 14.77
N VAL A 49 13.51 0.56 14.43
CA VAL A 49 14.41 0.75 13.29
C VAL A 49 15.62 1.64 13.66
N ASP A 50 16.70 1.58 12.89
CA ASP A 50 17.78 2.58 12.86
C ASP A 50 17.35 3.76 11.97
N ALA A 51 17.14 4.93 12.57
CA ALA A 51 16.78 6.16 11.85
C ALA A 51 17.82 6.49 10.77
N ASN A 52 19.07 6.11 10.99
CA ASN A 52 20.17 6.41 10.08
C ASN A 52 20.16 5.48 8.87
N ALA A 53 19.71 4.23 9.01
CA ALA A 53 19.47 3.33 7.89
C ALA A 53 18.35 3.85 6.99
N LEU A 54 17.27 4.38 7.58
CA LEU A 54 16.19 5.00 6.83
C LEU A 54 16.66 6.24 6.08
N ARG A 55 17.38 7.16 6.74
CA ARG A 55 17.90 8.38 6.11
C ARG A 55 18.84 8.09 4.94
N ARG A 56 19.68 7.06 5.05
CA ARG A 56 20.58 6.63 3.96
C ARG A 56 19.81 6.09 2.76
N SER A 57 18.68 5.44 3.02
CA SER A 57 17.90 4.72 2.00
C SER A 57 16.78 5.56 1.39
N SER A 58 16.40 6.67 2.02
CA SER A 58 15.27 7.50 1.64
C SER A 58 15.53 8.98 1.91
N LYS A 59 15.47 9.80 0.85
CA LYS A 59 15.50 11.26 0.97
C LYS A 59 14.29 11.81 1.73
N VAL A 60 13.16 11.12 1.66
CA VAL A 60 11.92 11.51 2.35
C VAL A 60 12.09 11.30 3.85
N PHE A 61 12.57 10.13 4.28
CA PHE A 61 12.89 9.91 5.70
C PHE A 61 14.03 10.80 6.19
N ASP A 62 15.04 11.08 5.37
CA ASP A 62 16.10 12.02 5.75
C ASP A 62 15.53 13.41 6.09
N ARG A 63 14.69 13.97 5.23
CA ARG A 63 14.02 15.25 5.49
C ARG A 63 13.04 15.17 6.66
N MET A 64 12.24 14.11 6.74
CA MET A 64 11.23 13.93 7.79
C MET A 64 11.86 13.82 9.18
N LEU A 65 12.93 13.03 9.31
CA LEU A 65 13.55 12.69 10.59
C LEU A 65 14.64 13.68 11.02
N PHE A 66 15.31 14.35 10.08
CA PHE A 66 16.48 15.20 10.39
C PHE A 66 16.35 16.63 9.87
N GLY A 67 15.37 16.92 9.00
CA GLY A 67 15.16 18.24 8.40
C GLY A 67 13.93 19.00 8.91
N SER A 68 13.12 18.40 9.78
CA SER A 68 11.84 18.94 10.25
C SER A 68 11.76 18.95 11.78
N PRO A 69 10.98 19.87 12.42
CA PRO A 69 10.69 19.81 13.85
C PRO A 69 10.04 18.49 14.31
N LEU A 70 9.45 17.69 13.40
CA LEU A 70 8.99 16.33 13.74
C LEU A 70 10.11 15.42 14.26
N GLY A 71 11.37 15.67 13.85
CA GLY A 71 12.54 14.93 14.30
C GLY A 71 13.28 15.55 15.49
N SER A 72 12.76 16.61 16.13
CA SER A 72 13.54 17.36 17.12
C SER A 72 13.58 16.73 18.52
N ASP A 73 12.59 15.92 18.89
CA ASP A 73 12.57 15.20 20.18
C ASP A 73 13.23 13.81 20.04
N ARG A 74 14.55 13.83 19.83
CA ARG A 74 15.42 12.63 19.80
C ARG A 74 15.75 12.15 21.22
N THR A 75 14.72 12.07 22.07
CA THR A 75 14.85 11.58 23.44
C THR A 75 14.89 10.05 23.44
N ALA A 76 14.92 9.42 24.63
CA ALA A 76 14.95 7.96 24.76
C ALA A 76 13.75 7.26 24.07
N ASP A 77 12.68 7.99 23.77
CA ASP A 77 11.43 7.49 23.18
C ASP A 77 11.14 8.11 21.80
N TRP A 78 12.16 8.28 20.94
CA TRP A 78 11.97 8.87 19.61
C TRP A 78 10.95 8.05 18.78
N THR A 79 9.77 8.64 18.60
CA THR A 79 8.61 7.99 17.97
C THR A 79 8.03 8.86 16.87
N VAL A 80 7.65 8.26 15.74
CA VAL A 80 6.99 8.94 14.62
C VAL A 80 5.77 8.14 14.17
N GLU A 81 4.64 8.81 13.98
CA GLU A 81 3.37 8.21 13.53
C GLU A 81 3.17 8.39 12.02
N LEU A 82 2.74 7.31 11.37
CA LEU A 82 2.44 7.20 9.93
C LEU A 82 1.08 6.49 9.75
N PRO A 83 -0.04 7.12 10.16
CA PRO A 83 -1.34 6.44 10.27
C PRO A 83 -1.95 6.04 8.91
N GLU A 84 -1.57 6.72 7.83
CA GLU A 84 -2.11 6.49 6.48
C GLU A 84 -1.28 5.50 5.66
N ASP A 85 -0.21 4.96 6.23
CA ASP A 85 0.73 4.08 5.53
C ASP A 85 0.42 2.60 5.72
N ASP A 86 0.69 1.81 4.68
CA ASP A 86 0.58 0.35 4.76
C ASP A 86 1.72 -0.24 5.60
N PRO A 87 1.41 -0.89 6.74
CA PRO A 87 2.43 -1.51 7.59
C PRO A 87 3.20 -2.63 6.89
N GLU A 88 2.59 -3.41 6.00
CA GLU A 88 3.29 -4.52 5.35
C GLU A 88 4.30 -4.03 4.30
N ALA A 89 3.93 -3.05 3.47
CA ALA A 89 4.83 -2.42 2.53
C ALA A 89 6.00 -1.71 3.24
N LEU A 90 5.72 -0.90 4.27
CA LEU A 90 6.79 -0.22 5.02
C LEU A 90 7.72 -1.20 5.74
N ARG A 91 7.16 -2.25 6.36
CA ARG A 91 7.96 -3.32 6.97
C ARG A 91 8.97 -3.89 5.99
N LEU A 92 8.55 -4.18 4.76
CA LEU A 92 9.42 -4.72 3.74
C LEU A 92 10.51 -3.71 3.29
N LEU A 93 10.16 -2.45 3.09
CA LEU A 93 11.14 -1.40 2.79
C LEU A 93 12.16 -1.22 3.91
N PHE A 94 11.74 -1.35 5.17
CA PHE A 94 12.63 -1.24 6.31
C PHE A 94 13.57 -2.44 6.39
N HIS A 95 13.10 -3.67 6.16
CA HIS A 95 14.00 -4.81 6.05
C HIS A 95 15.05 -4.62 4.93
N ALA A 96 14.65 -4.07 3.77
CA ALA A 96 15.58 -3.76 2.69
C ALA A 96 16.62 -2.70 3.09
N ALA A 97 16.18 -1.61 3.73
CA ALA A 97 17.04 -0.53 4.20
C ALA A 97 18.05 -0.97 5.28
N HIS A 98 17.69 -1.98 6.08
CA HIS A 98 18.53 -2.55 7.15
C HIS A 98 19.35 -3.76 6.70
N ALA A 99 19.34 -4.10 5.41
CA ALA A 99 20.02 -5.27 4.85
C ALA A 99 19.55 -6.63 5.43
N ASN A 100 18.32 -6.69 5.94
CA ASN A 100 17.68 -7.91 6.43
C ASN A 100 17.12 -8.73 5.25
N PHE A 101 17.97 -9.11 4.30
CA PHE A 101 17.54 -9.71 3.02
C PHE A 101 16.85 -11.06 3.17
N ALA A 102 17.05 -11.76 4.29
CA ALA A 102 16.37 -13.01 4.59
C ALA A 102 14.85 -12.84 4.78
N ASP A 103 14.41 -11.64 5.18
CA ASP A 103 13.01 -11.29 5.38
C ASP A 103 12.34 -10.75 4.10
N ILE A 104 13.10 -10.62 3.01
CA ILE A 104 12.58 -10.19 1.71
C ILE A 104 12.06 -11.41 0.95
N PRO A 105 10.78 -11.46 0.57
CA PRO A 105 10.21 -12.62 -0.07
C PRO A 105 10.76 -12.78 -1.49
N ARG A 106 10.99 -14.03 -1.90
CA ARG A 106 11.45 -14.33 -3.27
C ARG A 106 10.37 -14.08 -4.31
N ASN A 107 9.11 -14.37 -3.96
CA ASN A 107 7.94 -14.17 -4.80
C ASN A 107 6.92 -13.34 -4.02
N MET A 108 6.11 -12.58 -4.73
CA MET A 108 5.13 -11.67 -4.14
C MET A 108 3.85 -11.70 -4.96
N LYS A 109 2.69 -11.61 -4.28
CA LYS A 109 1.42 -11.46 -4.99
C LYS A 109 1.38 -10.11 -5.69
N PHE A 110 0.67 -10.02 -6.81
CA PHE A 110 0.60 -8.77 -7.58
C PHE A 110 0.09 -7.57 -6.77
N SER A 111 -0.91 -7.76 -5.90
CA SER A 111 -1.40 -6.69 -5.02
C SER A 111 -0.30 -6.15 -4.11
N GLN A 112 0.43 -7.06 -3.43
CA GLN A 112 1.55 -6.69 -2.56
C GLN A 112 2.69 -6.01 -3.34
N LEU A 113 2.94 -6.45 -4.58
CA LEU A 113 3.96 -5.85 -5.46
C LEU A 113 3.55 -4.43 -5.89
N TYR A 114 2.26 -4.19 -6.10
CA TYR A 114 1.73 -2.87 -6.36
C TYR A 114 1.87 -1.98 -5.12
N ASP A 115 1.40 -2.46 -3.96
CA ASP A 115 1.44 -1.72 -2.69
C ASP A 115 2.88 -1.32 -2.33
N ILE A 116 3.84 -2.25 -2.37
CA ILE A 116 5.25 -1.94 -2.11
C ILE A 116 5.81 -0.94 -3.12
N THR A 117 5.39 -0.98 -4.38
CA THR A 117 5.89 -0.06 -5.40
C THR A 117 5.40 1.36 -5.14
N VAL A 118 4.11 1.53 -4.84
CA VAL A 118 3.52 2.82 -4.46
C VAL A 118 4.19 3.39 -3.21
N THR A 119 4.37 2.58 -2.17
CA THR A 119 5.05 3.01 -0.94
C THR A 119 6.52 3.34 -1.21
N ALA A 120 7.22 2.54 -2.02
CA ALA A 120 8.60 2.80 -2.39
C ALA A 120 8.74 4.12 -3.16
N GLU A 121 7.81 4.47 -4.05
CA GLU A 121 7.80 5.76 -4.72
C GLU A 121 7.55 6.90 -3.73
N LYS A 122 6.53 6.77 -2.86
CA LYS A 122 6.19 7.76 -1.82
C LYS A 122 7.40 8.14 -0.97
N TYR A 123 8.21 7.15 -0.57
CA TYR A 123 9.40 7.38 0.25
C TYR A 123 10.70 7.48 -0.56
N ASN A 124 10.65 7.48 -1.89
CA ASN A 124 11.81 7.48 -2.77
C ASN A 124 12.83 6.36 -2.41
N MET A 125 12.33 5.14 -2.28
CA MET A 125 13.02 3.89 -1.92
C MET A 125 12.94 2.82 -3.02
N THR A 126 12.50 3.14 -4.23
CA THR A 126 12.45 2.17 -5.35
C THR A 126 13.82 1.54 -5.63
N GLY A 127 14.90 2.31 -5.45
CA GLY A 127 16.27 1.81 -5.54
C GLY A 127 16.61 0.73 -4.50
N SER A 128 15.99 0.78 -3.32
CA SER A 128 16.22 -0.18 -2.24
C SER A 128 15.65 -1.56 -2.55
N VAL A 129 14.55 -1.63 -3.31
CA VAL A 129 13.86 -2.90 -3.66
C VAL A 129 14.17 -3.42 -5.07
N ARG A 130 14.85 -2.60 -5.88
CA ARG A 130 15.27 -2.95 -7.24
C ARG A 130 15.99 -4.29 -7.39
N PRO A 131 16.84 -4.76 -6.45
CA PRO A 131 17.51 -6.06 -6.58
C PRO A 131 16.55 -7.25 -6.78
N TRP A 132 15.30 -7.14 -6.32
CA TRP A 132 14.30 -8.20 -6.44
C TRP A 132 13.27 -7.96 -7.54
N ALA A 133 13.27 -6.76 -8.14
CA ALA A 133 12.26 -6.34 -9.12
C ALA A 133 12.07 -7.35 -10.26
N ALA A 134 13.17 -7.80 -10.89
CA ALA A 134 13.09 -8.76 -11.99
C ALA A 134 12.49 -10.11 -11.57
N THR A 135 12.71 -10.54 -10.33
CA THR A 135 12.13 -11.80 -9.83
C THR A 135 10.65 -11.61 -9.53
N TRP A 136 10.28 -10.50 -8.89
CA TRP A 136 8.90 -10.21 -8.55
C TRP A 136 8.03 -9.97 -9.79
N THR A 137 8.55 -9.30 -10.82
CA THR A 137 7.81 -8.97 -12.05
C THR A 137 7.71 -10.11 -13.06
N LEU A 138 8.47 -11.20 -12.85
CA LEU A 138 8.39 -12.43 -13.63
C LEU A 138 7.75 -13.59 -12.85
N GLY A 139 7.23 -13.32 -11.65
CA GLY A 139 6.64 -14.33 -10.77
C GLY A 139 5.44 -15.04 -11.40
N GLN A 140 5.32 -16.35 -11.14
CA GLN A 140 4.21 -17.17 -11.64
C GLN A 140 2.85 -16.81 -11.03
N ASP A 141 2.85 -16.12 -9.89
CA ASP A 141 1.65 -15.69 -9.17
C ASP A 141 1.08 -14.36 -9.68
N LEU A 142 1.67 -13.77 -10.72
CA LEU A 142 1.14 -12.56 -11.33
C LEU A 142 -0.07 -12.89 -12.22
N PRO A 143 -1.11 -12.05 -12.22
CA PRO A 143 -2.21 -12.17 -13.17
C PRO A 143 -1.68 -12.26 -14.61
N ALA A 144 -2.40 -12.97 -15.47
CA ALA A 144 -2.12 -12.94 -16.90
C ALA A 144 -2.33 -11.51 -17.42
N PHE A 145 -1.45 -11.04 -18.30
CA PHE A 145 -1.64 -9.78 -19.01
C PHE A 145 -2.82 -9.92 -19.98
N LYS A 146 -3.81 -9.02 -19.90
CA LYS A 146 -5.05 -9.10 -20.69
C LYS A 146 -5.24 -7.87 -21.58
N PRO A 147 -4.34 -7.64 -22.55
CA PRO A 147 -4.29 -6.40 -23.33
C PRO A 147 -5.43 -6.23 -24.33
N ALA A 148 -6.15 -7.31 -24.65
CA ALA A 148 -7.29 -7.33 -25.58
C ALA A 148 -8.49 -7.98 -24.89
N ASP A 149 -8.71 -7.68 -23.63
CA ASP A 149 -10.02 -7.96 -23.06
C ASP A 149 -11.05 -7.30 -24.00
N PRO A 150 -12.06 -8.03 -24.53
CA PRO A 150 -13.16 -7.38 -25.25
C PRO A 150 -13.77 -6.22 -24.45
N ASP A 151 -13.57 -6.30 -23.13
CA ASP A 151 -13.89 -5.33 -22.11
C ASP A 151 -12.71 -4.35 -21.82
N GLY A 152 -11.93 -3.94 -22.82
CA GLY A 152 -10.94 -2.84 -22.74
C GLY A 152 -9.71 -3.07 -21.84
N THR A 153 -8.92 -2.01 -21.62
CA THR A 153 -7.71 -2.11 -20.78
C THR A 153 -8.08 -2.23 -19.31
N SER A 154 -7.62 -3.30 -18.65
CA SER A 154 -7.85 -3.51 -17.22
C SER A 154 -6.98 -2.62 -16.34
N TYR A 155 -7.48 -2.26 -15.15
CA TYR A 155 -6.70 -1.50 -14.18
C TYR A 155 -5.44 -2.25 -13.71
N GLU A 156 -5.50 -3.59 -13.60
CA GLU A 156 -4.35 -4.43 -13.29
C GLU A 156 -3.23 -4.30 -14.34
N ASP A 157 -3.57 -4.14 -15.62
CA ASP A 157 -2.57 -3.93 -16.66
C ASP A 157 -1.90 -2.55 -16.54
N LEU A 158 -2.64 -1.52 -16.11
CA LEU A 158 -2.08 -0.19 -15.80
C LEU A 158 -1.18 -0.23 -14.55
N GLN A 159 -1.62 -0.90 -13.49
CA GLN A 159 -0.81 -1.14 -12.29
C GLN A 159 0.47 -1.89 -12.65
N ARG A 160 0.40 -2.90 -13.54
CA ARG A 160 1.58 -3.63 -14.02
C ARG A 160 2.54 -2.68 -14.73
N LEU A 161 2.06 -1.81 -15.61
CA LEU A 161 2.93 -0.83 -16.27
C LEU A 161 3.58 0.14 -15.27
N SER A 162 2.83 0.62 -14.27
CA SER A 162 3.36 1.44 -13.19
C SER A 162 4.46 0.71 -12.43
N ILE A 163 4.23 -0.53 -11.99
CA ILE A 163 5.25 -1.36 -11.32
C ILE A 163 6.51 -1.47 -12.18
N LEU A 164 6.34 -1.83 -13.46
CA LEU A 164 7.47 -2.10 -14.34
C LEU A 164 8.31 -0.85 -14.59
N TYR A 165 7.67 0.31 -14.69
CA TYR A 165 8.32 1.60 -14.85
C TYR A 165 9.06 2.01 -13.58
N SER A 166 8.37 2.02 -12.44
CA SER A 166 8.89 2.52 -11.16
C SER A 166 10.03 1.65 -10.61
N LEU A 167 10.01 0.34 -10.89
CA LEU A 167 11.08 -0.58 -10.54
C LEU A 167 12.19 -0.71 -11.60
N ASP A 168 12.13 0.09 -12.68
CA ASP A 168 13.12 0.17 -13.75
C ASP A 168 13.36 -1.15 -14.50
N THR A 169 12.28 -1.92 -14.69
CA THR A 169 12.25 -3.09 -15.56
C THR A 169 11.84 -2.66 -16.97
N LEU A 170 12.66 -1.78 -17.58
CA LEU A 170 12.29 -1.02 -18.79
C LEU A 170 12.05 -1.88 -20.03
N GLU A 171 12.74 -3.02 -20.16
CA GLU A 171 12.53 -3.95 -21.27
C GLU A 171 11.11 -4.54 -21.22
N GLN A 172 10.72 -5.05 -20.04
CA GLN A 172 9.38 -5.55 -19.80
C GLN A 172 8.34 -4.42 -19.95
N PHE A 173 8.62 -3.24 -19.39
CA PHE A 173 7.75 -2.07 -19.54
C PHE A 173 7.49 -1.76 -21.02
N GLY A 174 8.55 -1.67 -21.84
CA GLY A 174 8.43 -1.41 -23.27
C GLY A 174 7.63 -2.49 -24.01
N TYR A 175 7.87 -3.77 -23.68
CA TYR A 175 7.12 -4.89 -24.24
C TYR A 175 5.63 -4.81 -23.92
N PHE A 176 5.27 -4.66 -22.64
CA PHE A 176 3.89 -4.60 -22.20
C PHE A 176 3.18 -3.33 -22.69
N LEU A 177 3.87 -2.19 -22.72
CA LEU A 177 3.34 -0.94 -23.25
C LEU A 177 3.03 -1.07 -24.74
N ALA A 178 3.93 -1.65 -25.54
CA ALA A 178 3.71 -1.84 -26.96
C ALA A 178 2.49 -2.73 -27.23
N ILE A 179 2.32 -3.81 -26.46
CA ILE A 179 1.14 -4.67 -26.58
C ILE A 179 -0.12 -3.94 -26.13
N LEU A 180 -0.05 -3.15 -25.06
CA LEU A 180 -1.19 -2.37 -24.59
C LEU A 180 -1.64 -1.38 -25.67
N VAL A 181 -0.72 -0.58 -26.21
CA VAL A 181 -1.00 0.38 -27.29
C VAL A 181 -1.59 -0.32 -28.52
N ALA A 182 -1.07 -1.49 -28.88
CA ALA A 182 -1.54 -2.23 -30.05
C ALA A 182 -2.95 -2.84 -29.89
N LYS A 183 -3.42 -3.02 -28.65
CA LYS A 183 -4.65 -3.77 -28.36
C LYS A 183 -5.71 -2.97 -27.59
N THR A 184 -5.40 -1.75 -27.16
CA THR A 184 -6.35 -0.86 -26.47
C THR A 184 -7.53 -0.52 -27.38
N LYS A 185 -8.76 -0.74 -26.88
CA LYS A 185 -9.99 -0.31 -27.56
C LYS A 185 -10.08 1.22 -27.52
N VAL A 186 -10.45 1.82 -28.65
CA VAL A 186 -10.69 3.28 -28.75
C VAL A 186 -12.15 3.55 -29.08
N ASN A 187 -12.66 4.71 -28.64
CA ASN A 187 -13.98 5.18 -29.06
C ASN A 187 -13.95 5.76 -30.49
N SER A 188 -15.09 6.24 -30.98
CA SER A 188 -15.22 6.84 -32.32
C SER A 188 -14.37 8.11 -32.53
N ASN A 189 -13.80 8.68 -31.47
CA ASN A 189 -12.91 9.84 -31.50
C ASN A 189 -11.44 9.44 -31.27
N ASP A 190 -11.08 8.16 -31.47
CA ASP A 190 -9.74 7.60 -31.28
C ASP A 190 -9.19 7.72 -29.85
N LYS A 191 -10.05 7.97 -28.85
CA LYS A 191 -9.62 8.05 -27.45
C LYS A 191 -9.65 6.68 -26.80
N PRO A 192 -8.63 6.34 -25.97
CA PRO A 192 -8.55 5.05 -25.31
C PRO A 192 -9.68 4.88 -24.29
N LEU A 193 -10.30 3.70 -24.30
CA LEU A 193 -11.35 3.29 -23.38
C LEU A 193 -10.79 2.37 -22.30
N PHE A 194 -11.19 2.61 -21.06
CA PHE A 194 -10.76 1.86 -19.88
C PHE A 194 -11.97 1.31 -19.13
N LYS A 195 -11.84 0.11 -18.56
CA LYS A 195 -12.89 -0.49 -17.73
C LYS A 195 -12.90 0.20 -16.35
N ALA A 196 -14.04 0.75 -15.95
CA ALA A 196 -14.18 1.52 -14.72
C ALA A 196 -14.41 0.66 -13.46
N ASP A 197 -14.95 -0.56 -13.61
CA ASP A 197 -15.37 -1.39 -12.48
C ASP A 197 -14.35 -2.43 -12.03
N TYR A 198 -14.22 -2.53 -10.71
CA TYR A 198 -13.38 -3.47 -9.97
C TYR A 198 -14.18 -4.72 -9.59
N GLY A 199 -13.83 -5.86 -10.20
CA GLY A 199 -14.12 -7.19 -9.67
C GLY A 199 -15.51 -7.78 -9.97
N VAL A 200 -15.50 -9.11 -9.95
CA VAL A 200 -16.57 -10.09 -10.23
C VAL A 200 -16.84 -10.29 -11.72
N GLY A 201 -16.46 -11.48 -12.21
CA GLY A 201 -16.54 -11.89 -13.61
C GLY A 201 -17.98 -12.03 -14.14
N GLY A 202 -18.64 -10.89 -14.34
CA GLY A 202 -19.75 -10.74 -15.27
C GLY A 202 -19.24 -10.26 -16.63
N GLU A 203 -20.00 -10.58 -17.69
CA GLU A 203 -19.77 -9.98 -19.01
C GLU A 203 -19.85 -8.46 -18.89
N SER A 204 -18.81 -7.76 -19.32
CA SER A 204 -18.82 -6.31 -19.31
C SER A 204 -19.68 -5.78 -20.45
N THR A 205 -20.28 -4.63 -20.22
CA THR A 205 -21.10 -3.92 -21.20
C THR A 205 -20.40 -2.63 -21.63
N ASP A 206 -20.77 -2.07 -22.79
CA ASP A 206 -20.18 -0.82 -23.28
C ASP A 206 -20.35 0.35 -22.28
N SER A 207 -21.28 0.27 -21.31
CA SER A 207 -21.44 1.27 -20.24
C SER A 207 -20.39 1.20 -19.13
N ASP A 208 -19.56 0.16 -19.09
CA ASP A 208 -18.50 -0.02 -18.09
C ASP A 208 -17.19 0.69 -18.54
N PHE A 209 -17.18 1.22 -19.76
CA PHE A 209 -16.05 1.92 -20.35
C PHE A 209 -16.13 3.42 -20.15
N ARG A 210 -15.00 4.00 -19.78
CA ARG A 210 -14.83 5.43 -19.58
C ARG A 210 -13.55 5.91 -20.26
N GLU A 211 -13.56 7.16 -20.69
CA GLU A 211 -12.31 7.83 -21.02
C GLU A 211 -11.47 7.98 -19.75
N TRP A 212 -10.15 8.04 -19.88
CA TRP A 212 -9.24 8.24 -18.75
C TRP A 212 -9.66 9.45 -17.87
N SER A 213 -10.19 10.51 -18.48
CA SER A 213 -10.61 11.74 -17.79
C SER A 213 -11.87 11.59 -16.94
N GLU A 214 -12.57 10.46 -17.09
CA GLU A 214 -13.82 10.16 -16.42
C GLU A 214 -13.65 9.07 -15.36
N LEU A 215 -12.48 8.43 -15.30
CA LEU A 215 -12.14 7.52 -14.21
C LEU A 215 -11.98 8.34 -12.92
N PRO A 216 -12.39 7.80 -11.76
CA PRO A 216 -12.13 8.46 -10.49
C PRO A 216 -10.62 8.70 -10.40
N LEU A 217 -10.24 9.96 -10.19
CA LEU A 217 -8.87 10.28 -9.82
C LEU A 217 -8.54 9.43 -8.59
N LEU A 218 -7.37 8.78 -8.60
CA LEU A 218 -6.81 8.19 -7.39
C LEU A 218 -7.01 9.20 -6.25
N PRO A 219 -7.50 8.78 -5.07
CA PRO A 219 -7.75 9.71 -3.97
C PRO A 219 -6.52 10.59 -3.76
N ASP A 220 -6.75 11.90 -3.61
CA ASP A 220 -5.77 13.01 -3.59
C ASP A 220 -4.55 12.85 -2.65
N SER A 221 -4.42 11.72 -1.96
CA SER A 221 -3.27 11.26 -1.18
C SER A 221 -1.91 11.27 -1.91
N VAL A 222 -1.87 11.48 -3.24
CA VAL A 222 -0.62 11.63 -4.02
C VAL A 222 -0.29 13.10 -4.33
N SER A 223 -1.13 14.06 -3.90
CA SER A 223 -0.78 15.50 -3.87
C SER A 223 -0.07 15.88 -2.56
N GLY A 224 1.04 15.20 -2.28
CA GLY A 224 2.03 15.77 -1.39
C GLY A 224 2.62 16.99 -2.11
N GLU A 225 2.20 18.19 -1.69
CA GLU A 225 2.99 19.41 -1.89
C GLU A 225 4.48 19.06 -1.69
N PRO A 226 5.41 19.59 -2.52
CA PRO A 226 6.82 19.33 -2.32
C PRO A 226 7.24 19.94 -0.97
N PHE A 227 7.29 19.09 0.07
CA PHE A 227 7.96 19.40 1.32
C PHE A 227 9.44 19.69 1.08
#